data_AF-A0A133V7M9-F1
#
_entry.id   AF-A0A133V7M9-F1
#
_cell.length_a   1.000
_cell.length_b   1.000
_cell.length_c   1.000
_cell.angle_alpha   90.00
_cell.angle_beta   90.00
_cell.angle_gamma   90.00
#
_symmetry.space_group_name_H-M   'P 1'
#
loop_
_entity.id
_entity.type
_entity.pdbx_description
1 polymer ?
#
loop_
_entity_poly.entity_id
_entity_poly.type
_entity_poly.pdbx_seq_one_letter_code
_entity_poly.pdbx_strand_id
1 'polypeptide(L)'
;MNYRRGFELFRQYAEEKLEKSLSEFLENGDDWERKPTSVRGVFVLKLPKYKGSPPRLAAEVNLVDSRGNPTKKRGLLIGNPVELKKFRGLIKEEGLDGLLDSVDDVNPGPSKEVRPEEEVIEI
;
A
#
# COMPACT_ATOMS: atom_id res chain seq x y z
N MET A 1 -9.31 -33.78 18.20
CA MET A 1 -8.48 -33.51 17.00
C MET A 1 -8.08 -32.03 17.05
N ASN A 2 -6.80 -31.72 17.26
CA ASN A 2 -6.33 -30.37 17.64
C ASN A 2 -6.16 -29.45 16.42
N TYR A 3 -7.28 -28.90 15.92
CA TYR A 3 -7.28 -27.92 14.81
C TYR A 3 -6.43 -26.68 15.09
N ARG A 4 -6.27 -26.30 16.37
CA ARG A 4 -5.50 -25.12 16.80
C ARG A 4 -4.00 -25.24 16.45
N ARG A 5 -3.41 -26.42 16.64
CA ARG A 5 -1.99 -26.67 16.32
C ARG A 5 -1.74 -26.69 14.81
N GLY A 6 -2.68 -27.19 14.01
CA GLY A 6 -2.56 -27.17 12.55
C GLY A 6 -2.60 -25.76 11.96
N PHE A 7 -3.47 -24.89 12.49
CA PHE A 7 -3.58 -23.50 12.06
C PHE A 7 -2.35 -22.66 12.43
N GLU A 8 -1.80 -22.87 13.63
CA GLU A 8 -0.57 -22.20 14.06
C GLU A 8 0.63 -22.58 13.17
N LEU A 9 0.79 -23.86 12.86
CA LEU A 9 1.84 -24.33 11.95
C LEU A 9 1.69 -23.76 10.53
N PHE A 10 0.47 -23.66 10.02
CA PHE A 10 0.21 -23.04 8.72
C PHE A 10 0.57 -21.55 8.72
N ARG A 11 0.19 -20.81 9.77
CA ARG A 11 0.52 -19.39 9.89
C ARG A 11 2.04 -19.19 9.93
N GLN A 12 2.74 -19.97 10.75
CA GLN A 12 4.19 -19.90 10.84
C GLN A 12 4.86 -20.18 9.49
N TYR A 13 4.43 -21.23 8.78
CA TYR A 13 4.95 -21.54 7.44
C TYR A 13 4.70 -20.39 6.44
N ALA A 14 3.52 -19.77 6.48
CA ALA A 14 3.20 -18.65 5.60
C ALA A 14 4.06 -17.41 5.91
N GLU A 15 4.31 -17.13 7.19
CA GLU A 15 5.18 -16.03 7.65
C GLU A 15 6.64 -16.26 7.21
N GLU A 16 7.18 -17.47 7.43
CA GLU A 16 8.53 -17.85 6.99
C GLU A 16 8.68 -17.72 5.46
N LYS A 17 7.67 -18.18 4.70
CA LYS A 17 7.66 -18.07 3.24
C LYS A 17 7.64 -16.61 2.78
N LEU A 18 6.87 -15.76 3.46
CA LEU A 18 6.81 -14.33 3.18
C LEU A 18 8.16 -13.64 3.45
N GLU A 19 8.75 -13.89 4.62
CA GLU A 19 10.04 -13.32 5.01
C GLU A 19 11.15 -13.69 4.02
N LYS A 20 11.17 -14.96 3.58
CA LYS A 20 12.10 -15.43 2.56
C LYS A 20 11.92 -14.69 1.24
N SER A 21 10.69 -14.57 0.75
CA SER A 21 10.40 -13.87 -0.51
C SER A 21 10.76 -12.38 -0.46
N LEU A 22 10.54 -11.73 0.69
CA LEU A 22 10.94 -10.33 0.90
C LEU A 22 12.46 -10.18 0.94
N SER A 23 13.17 -11.07 1.63
CA SER A 23 14.64 -11.07 1.69
C SER A 23 15.25 -11.27 0.29
N GLU A 24 14.77 -12.25 -0.47
CA GLU A 24 15.21 -12.48 -1.85
C GLU A 24 14.96 -11.27 -2.75
N PHE A 25 13.84 -10.57 -2.56
CA PHE A 25 13.55 -9.35 -3.30
C PHE A 25 14.45 -8.18 -2.90
N LEU A 26 14.72 -8.02 -1.60
CA LEU A 26 15.63 -6.99 -1.10
C LEU A 26 17.05 -7.18 -1.66
N GLU A 27 17.52 -8.42 -1.73
CA GLU A 27 18.84 -8.76 -2.25
C GLU A 27 18.91 -8.57 -3.78
N ASN A 28 17.98 -9.17 -4.52
CA ASN A 28 18.13 -9.36 -5.96
C ASN A 28 17.30 -8.40 -6.82
N GLY A 29 16.34 -7.68 -6.24
CA GLY A 29 15.50 -6.76 -7.02
C GLY A 29 16.25 -5.54 -7.52
N ASP A 30 15.74 -4.88 -8.55
CA ASP A 30 16.32 -3.62 -9.03
C ASP A 30 15.95 -2.45 -8.09
N ASP A 31 16.78 -1.41 -8.10
CA ASP A 31 16.46 -0.17 -7.40
C ASP A 31 15.18 0.44 -8.00
N TRP A 32 14.23 0.78 -7.12
CA TRP A 32 12.88 1.21 -7.47
C TRP A 32 11.99 0.15 -8.12
N GLU A 33 12.39 -1.12 -8.11
CA GLU A 33 11.51 -2.22 -8.52
C GLU A 33 10.30 -2.31 -7.59
N ARG A 34 9.13 -2.56 -8.19
CA ARG A 34 7.84 -2.70 -7.51
C ARG A 34 7.28 -4.09 -7.76
N LYS A 35 6.81 -4.75 -6.71
CA LYS A 35 6.09 -6.02 -6.80
C LYS A 35 4.67 -5.91 -6.23
N PRO A 36 3.64 -6.36 -6.95
CA PRO A 36 2.27 -6.38 -6.43
C PRO A 36 2.15 -7.40 -5.30
N THR A 37 1.21 -7.15 -4.39
CA THR A 37 0.83 -8.10 -3.33
C THR A 37 -0.56 -8.69 -3.60
N SER A 38 -1.01 -9.62 -2.76
CA SER A 38 -2.38 -10.13 -2.80
C SER A 38 -3.43 -9.07 -2.42
N VAL A 39 -3.02 -7.98 -1.76
CA VAL A 39 -3.90 -6.85 -1.45
C VAL A 39 -3.84 -5.86 -2.60
N ARG A 40 -4.97 -5.67 -3.30
CA ARG A 40 -5.07 -4.71 -4.41
C ARG A 40 -4.67 -3.32 -3.94
N GLY A 41 -3.85 -2.64 -4.74
CA GLY A 41 -3.33 -1.31 -4.41
C GLY A 41 -2.18 -1.29 -3.40
N VAL A 42 -1.72 -2.45 -2.93
CA VAL A 42 -0.53 -2.55 -2.08
C VAL A 42 0.60 -3.22 -2.84
N PHE A 43 1.75 -2.55 -2.89
CA PHE A 43 2.96 -2.99 -3.55
C PHE A 43 4.12 -3.00 -2.56
N VAL A 44 5.11 -3.86 -2.80
CA VAL A 44 6.41 -3.81 -2.14
C VAL A 44 7.38 -3.12 -3.09
N LEU A 45 8.03 -2.06 -2.63
CA LEU A 45 9.01 -1.28 -3.39
C LEU A 45 10.40 -1.50 -2.79
N LYS A 46 11.40 -1.80 -3.63
CA LYS A 46 12.81 -1.78 -3.24
C LYS A 46 13.35 -0.36 -3.36
N LEU A 47 13.75 0.22 -2.24
CA LEU A 47 14.40 1.52 -2.18
C LEU A 47 15.91 1.34 -2.30
N PRO A 48 16.60 2.19 -3.10
CA PRO A 48 18.04 2.14 -3.23
C PRO A 48 18.74 2.49 -1.91
N LYS A 49 20.02 2.15 -1.84
CA LYS A 49 20.93 2.71 -0.83
C LYS A 49 20.94 4.24 -0.96
N TYR A 50 20.74 4.96 0.15
CA TYR A 50 20.72 6.43 0.12
C TYR A 50 21.30 7.05 1.39
N LYS A 51 22.20 8.03 1.23
CA LYS A 51 22.82 8.83 2.33
C LYS A 51 23.16 8.01 3.58
N GLY A 52 23.86 6.89 3.41
CA GLY A 52 24.29 6.02 4.50
C GLY A 52 23.27 4.98 4.98
N SER A 53 22.02 5.02 4.50
CA SER A 53 21.06 3.94 4.73
C SER A 53 21.26 2.80 3.72
N PRO A 54 21.22 1.52 4.15
CA PRO A 54 21.23 0.39 3.23
C PRO A 54 19.97 0.36 2.35
N PRO A 55 19.97 -0.41 1.25
CA PRO A 55 18.75 -0.75 0.53
C PRO A 55 17.70 -1.29 1.50
N ARG A 56 16.44 -0.98 1.24
CA ARG A 56 15.33 -1.37 2.13
C ARG A 56 14.05 -1.55 1.33
N LEU A 57 13.11 -2.31 1.89
CA LEU A 57 11.78 -2.41 1.34
C LEU A 57 10.83 -1.40 1.99
N ALA A 58 9.84 -0.96 1.24
CA ALA A 58 8.71 -0.18 1.74
C ALA A 58 7.41 -0.70 1.13
N ALA A 59 6.30 -0.51 1.84
CA ALA A 59 4.98 -0.72 1.26
C ALA A 59 4.56 0.57 0.54
N GLU A 60 4.06 0.45 -0.69
CA GLU A 60 3.40 1.53 -1.40
C GLU A 60 1.89 1.25 -1.43
N VAL A 61 1.09 2.19 -0.93
CA VAL A 61 -0.36 2.18 -1.08
C VAL A 61 -0.73 3.12 -2.21
N ASN A 62 -1.37 2.59 -3.25
CA ASN A 62 -1.78 3.34 -4.42
C ASN A 62 -3.19 2.93 -4.81
N LEU A 63 -3.96 3.89 -5.31
CA LEU A 63 -5.25 3.59 -5.92
C LEU A 63 -4.99 2.77 -7.18
N VAL A 64 -5.88 1.84 -7.48
CA VAL A 64 -5.77 0.99 -8.66
C VAL A 64 -7.02 1.10 -9.52
N ASP A 65 -6.86 0.92 -10.82
CA ASP A 65 -7.98 0.78 -11.74
C ASP A 65 -8.67 -0.59 -11.57
N SER A 66 -9.71 -0.81 -12.36
CA SER A 66 -10.46 -2.07 -12.40
C SER A 66 -9.58 -3.28 -12.72
N ARG A 67 -8.45 -3.08 -13.41
CA ARG A 67 -7.46 -4.11 -13.79
C ARG A 67 -6.36 -4.29 -12.75
N GLY A 68 -6.33 -3.49 -11.69
CA GLY A 68 -5.32 -3.57 -10.63
C GLY A 68 -4.06 -2.74 -10.89
N ASN A 69 -4.02 -1.94 -11.96
CA ASN A 69 -2.88 -1.07 -12.26
C ASN A 69 -2.95 0.20 -11.42
N PRO A 70 -1.81 0.70 -10.87
CA PRO A 70 -1.77 1.95 -10.13
C PRO A 70 -2.27 3.14 -10.96
N THR A 71 -3.21 3.92 -10.43
CA THR A 71 -3.73 5.12 -11.13
C THR A 71 -2.81 6.33 -10.97
N LYS A 72 -1.95 6.34 -9.94
CA LYS A 72 -0.94 7.38 -9.74
C LYS A 72 0.46 6.84 -9.99
N LYS A 73 1.34 7.69 -10.55
CA LYS A 73 2.77 7.37 -10.75
C LYS A 73 3.48 7.05 -9.44
N ARG A 74 3.02 7.62 -8.31
CA ARG A 74 3.52 7.36 -6.96
C ARG A 74 2.37 7.32 -5.97
N GLY A 75 2.30 6.25 -5.19
CA GLY A 75 1.42 6.11 -4.04
C GLY A 75 2.07 6.61 -2.75
N LEU A 76 1.38 6.36 -1.65
CA LEU A 76 1.86 6.60 -0.30
C LEU A 76 2.89 5.55 0.09
N LEU A 77 4.15 5.96 0.27
CA LEU A 77 5.22 5.08 0.74
C LEU A 77 5.25 5.01 2.26
N ILE A 78 5.31 3.78 2.77
CA ILE A 78 5.26 3.46 4.19
C ILE A 78 6.39 2.49 4.48
N GLY A 79 7.42 2.95 5.18
CA GLY A 79 8.61 2.17 5.50
C GLY A 79 8.48 1.34 6.77
N ASN A 80 7.54 1.66 7.66
CA ASN A 80 7.38 0.93 8.93
C ASN A 80 5.97 1.05 9.55
N PRO A 81 5.63 0.19 10.53
CA PRO A 81 4.31 0.22 11.18
C PRO A 81 3.99 1.50 11.96
N VAL A 82 4.99 2.21 12.49
CA VAL A 82 4.79 3.47 13.22
C VAL A 82 4.31 4.56 12.26
N GLU A 83 4.93 4.64 11.08
CA GLU A 83 4.54 5.53 9.99
C GLU A 83 3.13 5.20 9.49
N LEU A 84 2.79 3.92 9.29
CA LEU A 84 1.42 3.50 8.94
C LEU A 84 0.39 4.00 9.95
N LYS A 85 0.68 3.87 11.25
CA LYS A 85 -0.23 4.32 12.32
C LYS A 85 -0.43 5.83 12.27
N LYS A 86 0.63 6.61 12.01
CA LYS A 86 0.54 8.07 11.87
C LYS A 86 -0.30 8.47 10.66
N PHE A 87 -0.06 7.87 9.49
CA PHE A 87 -0.87 8.13 8.30
C PHE A 87 -2.35 7.78 8.53
N ARG A 88 -2.64 6.64 9.16
CA ARG A 88 -4.02 6.27 9.51
C ARG A 88 -4.69 7.26 10.45
N GLY A 89 -3.94 7.94 11.32
CA GLY A 89 -4.45 9.04 12.14
C GLY A 89 -4.81 10.23 11.25
N LEU A 90 -3.84 10.74 10.50
CA LEU A 90 -4.03 11.91 9.61
C LEU A 90 -5.17 11.73 8.60
N ILE A 91 -5.31 10.54 8.01
CA ILE A 91 -6.35 10.24 7.01
C ILE A 91 -7.76 10.26 7.62
N LYS A 92 -7.89 10.08 8.94
CA LYS A 92 -9.18 10.08 9.65
C LYS A 92 -9.55 11.44 10.24
N GLU A 93 -8.69 12.44 10.12
CA GLU A 93 -8.94 13.77 10.66
C GLU A 93 -10.01 14.48 9.83
N GLU A 94 -11.11 14.90 10.44
CA GLU A 94 -12.19 15.63 9.75
C GLU A 94 -11.69 16.93 9.09
N GLY A 95 -10.66 17.55 9.67
CA GLY A 95 -10.02 18.74 9.09
C GLY A 95 -9.34 18.48 7.74
N LEU A 96 -8.92 17.24 7.47
CA LEU A 96 -8.37 16.86 6.16
C LEU A 96 -9.48 16.80 5.10
N ASP A 97 -10.64 16.25 5.45
CA ASP A 97 -11.78 16.15 4.54
C ASP A 97 -12.28 17.55 4.13
N GLY A 98 -12.53 18.43 5.12
CA GLY A 98 -12.97 19.80 4.84
C GLY A 98 -11.94 20.64 4.07
N LEU A 99 -10.64 20.37 4.25
CA LEU A 99 -9.59 20.99 3.45
C LEU A 99 -9.67 20.53 1.99
N LEU A 100 -9.86 19.23 1.74
CA LEU A 100 -9.95 18.68 0.40
C LEU A 100 -11.21 19.18 -0.35
N ASP A 101 -12.33 19.32 0.35
CA ASP A 101 -13.55 19.93 -0.21
C ASP A 101 -13.30 21.37 -0.65
N SER A 102 -12.68 22.16 0.23
CA SER A 102 -12.33 23.57 -0.08
C SER A 102 -11.34 23.68 -1.25
N VAL A 103 -10.41 22.73 -1.36
CA VAL A 103 -9.46 22.65 -2.49
C VAL A 103 -10.19 22.31 -3.79
N ASP A 104 -11.16 21.40 -3.77
CA ASP A 104 -11.98 21.07 -4.94
C ASP A 104 -12.79 22.26 -5.43
N ASP A 105 -13.40 23.01 -4.50
CA ASP A 105 -14.22 24.20 -4.81
C ASP A 105 -13.45 25.33 -5.51
N VAL A 106 -12.18 25.53 -5.17
CA VAL A 106 -11.36 26.63 -5.73
C VAL A 106 -10.57 26.23 -6.97
N ASN A 107 -10.39 24.93 -7.21
CA ASN A 107 -9.62 24.47 -8.36
C ASN A 107 -10.41 24.65 -9.66
N PRO A 108 -9.84 25.29 -10.70
CA PRO A 108 -10.48 25.38 -12.00
C PRO A 108 -10.55 23.97 -12.61
N GLY A 109 -11.75 23.38 -12.68
CA GLY A 109 -11.90 21.98 -13.07
C GLY A 109 -11.58 21.72 -14.55
N PRO A 110 -11.17 20.49 -14.93
CA PRO A 110 -11.95 19.76 -15.90
C PRO A 110 -13.30 19.37 -15.25
N SER A 111 -14.39 19.52 -16.01
CA SER A 111 -15.77 19.18 -15.65
C SER A 111 -15.87 17.95 -14.73
N LYS A 112 -16.79 18.01 -13.75
CA LYS A 112 -17.30 16.88 -12.96
C LYS A 112 -17.37 15.59 -13.80
N GLU A 113 -16.30 14.82 -13.84
CA GLU A 113 -16.40 13.40 -14.19
C GLU A 113 -17.02 12.76 -12.97
N VAL A 114 -18.34 12.56 -13.07
CA VAL A 114 -19.07 11.66 -12.20
C VAL A 114 -18.29 10.36 -12.18
N ARG A 115 -17.63 10.06 -11.05
CA ARG A 115 -17.07 8.72 -10.82
C ARG A 115 -18.27 7.78 -10.94
N PRO A 116 -18.22 6.75 -11.80
CA PRO A 116 -19.27 5.74 -11.79
C PRO A 116 -19.34 5.22 -10.36
N GLU A 117 -20.53 5.25 -9.76
CA GLU A 117 -20.81 4.54 -8.53
C GLU A 117 -20.44 3.07 -8.80
N GLU A 118 -19.27 2.63 -8.31
CA GLU A 118 -18.96 1.22 -8.31
C GLU A 118 -19.95 0.58 -7.33
N GLU A 119 -20.91 -0.17 -7.87
CA GLU A 119 -21.76 -1.07 -7.09
C GLU A 119 -20.83 -1.96 -6.24
N VAL A 120 -20.69 -1.60 -4.97
CA VAL A 120 -19.98 -2.41 -3.99
C VAL A 120 -20.91 -3.57 -3.62
N ILE A 121 -20.51 -4.78 -4.01
CA ILE A 121 -20.99 -5.99 -3.35
C ILE A 121 -20.33 -6.01 -1.97
N GLU A 122 -21.13 -5.91 -0.91
CA GLU A 122 -20.69 -5.85 0.48
C GLU A 122 -19.98 -7.13 0.96
N ILE A 123 -19.00 -6.96 1.87
CA ILE A 123 -18.47 -8.01 2.77
C ILE A 123 -18.50 -7.49 4.20
#